data_AF-X0ULZ9-F1
#
_entry.id   AF-X0ULZ9-F1
#
_cell.length_a   1.000
_cell.length_b   1.000
_cell.length_c   1.000
_cell.angle_alpha   90.00
_cell.angle_beta   90.00
_cell.angle_gamma   90.00
#
_symmetry.space_group_name_H-M   'P 1'
#
loop_
_entity.id
_entity.type
_entity.pdbx_description
1 polymer ?
#
loop_
_entity_poly.entity_id
_entity_poly.type
_entity_poly.pdbx_seq_one_letter_code
_entity_poly.pdbx_strand_id
1 'polypeptide(L)'
;MVSYINENFDRHIITIEEPIEYYHKHKKSIINQREVGVDVPSFAEALRRILRMDPDVILVGELRDLETIEAAVRAAETGHLVFSTLHTTSAAGTN
;
A
#
# COMPACT_ATOMS: atom_id res chain seq x y z
N MET A 1 -11.72 2.70 1.51
CA MET A 1 -11.13 3.56 0.46
C MET A 1 -10.80 2.78 -0.81
N VAL A 2 -10.03 1.70 -0.74
CA VAL A 2 -9.65 0.87 -1.92
C VAL A 2 -10.85 0.44 -2.77
N SER A 3 -11.93 -0.08 -2.16
CA SER A 3 -13.14 -0.46 -2.91
C SER A 3 -13.78 0.70 -3.67
N TYR A 4 -13.78 1.90 -3.09
CA TYR A 4 -14.30 3.09 -3.74
C TYR A 4 -13.47 3.43 -4.98
N ILE A 5 -12.14 3.37 -4.87
CA ILE A 5 -11.25 3.61 -6.02
C ILE A 5 -11.52 2.58 -7.12
N ASN A 6 -11.59 1.30 -6.74
CA ASN A 6 -11.83 0.18 -7.64
C ASN A 6 -13.16 0.28 -8.42
N GLU A 7 -14.19 0.87 -7.82
CA GLU A 7 -15.50 1.02 -8.46
C GLU A 7 -15.60 2.25 -9.36
N ASN A 8 -14.80 3.28 -9.07
CA ASN A 8 -14.97 4.60 -9.68
C ASN A 8 -13.89 4.94 -10.71
N PHE A 9 -12.67 4.39 -10.58
CA PHE A 9 -11.52 4.78 -11.38
C PHE A 9 -10.84 3.58 -12.04
N ASP A 10 -10.23 3.82 -13.20
CA ASP A 10 -9.34 2.89 -13.89
C ASP A 10 -7.91 3.16 -13.42
N ARG A 11 -7.45 2.30 -12.50
CA ARG A 11 -6.19 2.44 -11.78
C ARG A 11 -5.57 1.06 -11.54
N HIS A 12 -4.26 1.02 -11.42
CA HIS A 12 -3.55 -0.11 -10.89
C HIS A 12 -3.33 0.06 -9.38
N ILE A 13 -4.01 -0.78 -8.59
CA ILE A 13 -3.93 -0.77 -7.14
C ILE A 13 -3.08 -1.95 -6.70
N ILE A 14 -2.10 -1.69 -5.83
CA ILE A 14 -1.29 -2.74 -5.22
C ILE A 14 -1.39 -2.62 -3.70
N THR A 15 -1.70 -3.74 -3.03
CA THR A 15 -1.75 -3.80 -1.56
C THR A 15 -0.64 -4.71 -1.04
N ILE A 16 0.03 -4.28 0.04
CA ILE A 16 1.01 -5.05 0.79
C ILE A 16 0.49 -5.15 2.22
N GLU A 17 0.19 -6.36 2.69
CA GLU A 17 -0.53 -6.63 3.94
C GLU A 17 0.12 -7.81 4.70
N GLU A 18 -0.15 -7.92 6.00
CA GLU A 18 0.35 -9.01 6.86
C GLU A 18 -0.67 -9.35 7.97
N PRO A 19 -1.58 -10.33 7.77
CA PRO A 19 -1.97 -10.97 6.51
C PRO A 19 -2.95 -10.11 5.69
N ILE A 20 -3.40 -10.59 4.53
CA ILE A 20 -4.46 -9.91 3.77
C ILE A 20 -5.79 -9.95 4.55
N GLU A 21 -6.38 -8.79 4.82
CA GLU A 21 -7.62 -8.70 5.60
C GLU A 21 -8.88 -8.87 4.74
N TYR A 22 -8.89 -8.27 3.55
CA TYR A 22 -10.05 -8.23 2.65
C TYR A 22 -9.64 -8.56 1.22
N TYR A 23 -10.32 -9.53 0.61
CA TYR A 23 -10.11 -9.84 -0.81
C TYR A 23 -10.91 -8.90 -1.70
N HIS A 24 -10.19 -8.12 -2.52
CA HIS A 24 -10.76 -7.21 -3.48
C HIS A 24 -10.72 -7.81 -4.89
N LYS A 25 -11.89 -8.13 -5.43
CA LYS A 25 -12.01 -8.54 -6.83
C LYS A 25 -11.76 -7.34 -7.76
N HIS A 26 -11.17 -7.61 -8.92
CA HIS A 26 -11.06 -6.62 -10.00
C HIS A 26 -12.43 -6.06 -10.40
N LYS A 27 -12.52 -4.75 -10.61
CA LYS A 27 -13.69 -4.07 -11.17
C LYS A 27 -13.24 -3.11 -12.28
N LYS A 28 -13.27 -1.80 -12.06
CA LYS A 28 -12.65 -0.84 -13.00
C LYS A 28 -11.14 -0.79 -12.83
N SER A 29 -10.66 -1.01 -11.62
CA SER A 29 -9.23 -1.11 -11.34
C SER A 29 -8.73 -2.56 -11.38
N ILE A 30 -7.44 -2.71 -11.71
CA ILE A 30 -6.70 -3.95 -11.48
C ILE A 30 -6.14 -3.88 -10.06
N ILE A 31 -6.21 -4.99 -9.32
CA ILE A 31 -5.82 -5.05 -7.91
C ILE A 31 -4.90 -6.24 -7.69
N ASN A 32 -3.67 -5.98 -7.28
CA ASN A 32 -2.72 -7.01 -6.89
C ASN A 32 -2.49 -6.94 -5.38
N GLN A 33 -2.93 -7.96 -4.65
CA GLN A 33 -2.72 -8.06 -3.21
C GLN A 33 -1.53 -8.98 -2.92
N ARG A 34 -0.65 -8.55 -2.03
CA ARG A 34 0.57 -9.27 -1.65
C ARG A 34 0.62 -9.42 -0.14
N GLU A 35 0.76 -10.64 0.32
CA GLU A 35 0.94 -10.95 1.73
C GLU A 35 2.44 -11.06 2.08
N VAL A 36 2.85 -10.34 3.12
CA VAL A 36 4.21 -10.43 3.66
C VAL A 36 4.42 -11.80 4.32
N GLY A 37 5.56 -12.43 4.05
CA GLY A 37 5.87 -13.78 4.49
C GLY A 37 5.36 -14.89 3.56
N VAL A 38 4.45 -14.58 2.63
CA VAL A 38 3.90 -15.53 1.64
C VAL A 38 4.30 -15.14 0.22
N ASP A 39 3.93 -13.95 -0.24
CA ASP A 39 4.21 -13.46 -1.59
C ASP A 39 5.52 -12.65 -1.65
N VAL A 40 5.80 -11.91 -0.58
CA VAL A 40 6.94 -10.98 -0.49
C VAL A 40 7.63 -11.12 0.87
N PRO A 41 8.96 -10.91 0.95
CA PRO A 41 9.70 -11.19 2.19
C PRO A 41 9.52 -10.11 3.28
N SER A 42 9.27 -8.85 2.90
CA SER A 42 9.07 -7.73 3.82
C SER A 42 8.36 -6.56 3.14
N PHE A 43 7.80 -5.63 3.93
CA PHE A 43 7.16 -4.41 3.43
C PHE A 43 8.11 -3.53 2.62
N ALA A 44 9.29 -3.21 3.15
CA ALA A 44 10.28 -2.38 2.47
C ALA A 44 10.70 -2.96 1.11
N GLU A 45 10.95 -4.27 1.05
CA GLU A 45 11.32 -4.93 -0.20
C GLU A 45 10.17 -4.97 -1.21
N ALA A 46 8.93 -5.22 -0.73
CA ALA A 46 7.75 -5.14 -1.57
C ALA A 46 7.58 -3.73 -2.16
N LEU A 47 7.69 -2.69 -1.33
CA LEU A 47 7.61 -1.29 -1.74
C LEU A 47 8.63 -0.93 -2.83
N ARG A 48 9.89 -1.37 -2.68
CA ARG A 48 10.91 -1.15 -3.71
C ARG A 48 10.57 -1.82 -5.04
N ARG A 49 10.02 -3.03 -5.01
CA ARG A 49 9.66 -3.79 -6.22
C ARG A 49 8.44 -3.22 -6.92
N ILE A 50 7.45 -2.78 -6.16
CA ILE A 50 6.16 -2.37 -6.72
C ILE A 50 6.27 -1.10 -7.55
N LEU A 51 7.25 -0.23 -7.30
CA LEU A 51 7.49 0.97 -8.12
C LEU A 51 7.81 0.66 -9.59
N ARG A 52 8.19 -0.58 -9.91
CA ARG A 52 8.42 -1.05 -11.29
C ARG A 52 7.23 -1.77 -11.90
N MET A 53 6.15 -1.93 -11.13
CA MET A 53 4.91 -2.59 -11.57
C MET A 53 3.86 -1.60 -12.08
N ASP A 54 4.25 -0.34 -12.33
CA ASP A 54 3.34 0.73 -12.77
C ASP A 54 2.09 0.89 -11.86
N PRO A 55 2.25 1.02 -10.53
CA PRO A 55 1.12 1.24 -9.64
C PRO A 55 0.64 2.68 -9.78
N ASP A 56 -0.66 2.91 -9.62
CA ASP A 56 -1.20 4.26 -9.38
C ASP A 56 -1.49 4.48 -7.88
N VAL A 57 -1.96 3.42 -7.22
CA VAL A 57 -2.39 3.45 -5.82
C VAL A 57 -1.71 2.32 -5.07
N ILE A 58 -1.12 2.68 -3.93
CA ILE A 58 -0.39 1.74 -3.08
C ILE A 58 -1.06 1.74 -1.71
N LEU A 59 -1.44 0.57 -1.22
CA LEU A 59 -1.77 0.37 0.18
C LEU A 59 -0.62 -0.39 0.84
N VAL A 60 0.00 0.22 1.83
CA VAL A 60 0.91 -0.44 2.75
C VAL A 60 0.12 -0.65 4.03
N GLY A 61 0.33 -1.77 4.72
CA GLY A 61 -0.24 -2.01 6.05
C GLY A 61 0.23 -0.97 7.09
N GLU A 62 0.74 -1.44 8.22
CA GLU A 62 1.18 -0.55 9.30
C GLU A 62 2.62 -0.05 9.07
N LEU A 63 2.85 1.27 9.22
CA LEU A 63 4.19 1.83 9.19
C LEU A 63 4.90 1.60 10.54
N ARG A 64 5.69 0.53 10.63
CA ARG A 64 6.38 0.13 11.88
C ARG A 64 7.85 0.54 11.95
N ASP A 65 8.55 0.42 10.84
CA ASP A 65 10.00 0.62 10.77
C ASP A 65 10.35 1.78 9.82
N LEU A 66 11.53 2.36 10.05
CA LEU A 66 12.01 3.52 9.31
C LEU A 66 12.17 3.21 7.81
N GLU A 67 12.61 2.00 7.45
CA GLU A 67 12.85 1.63 6.05
C GLU A 67 11.52 1.61 5.27
N THR A 68 10.47 1.04 5.85
CA THR A 68 9.12 1.02 5.29
C THR A 68 8.54 2.42 5.18
N ILE A 69 8.71 3.27 6.20
CA ILE A 69 8.27 4.68 6.18
C ILE A 69 8.96 5.44 5.06
N GLU A 70 10.30 5.38 4.97
CA GLU A 70 11.07 6.05 3.93
C GLU A 70 10.64 5.60 2.53
N ALA A 71 10.44 4.30 2.34
CA ALA A 71 9.99 3.74 1.07
C ALA A 71 8.58 4.22 0.70
N ALA A 72 7.66 4.27 1.66
CA ALA A 72 6.30 4.76 1.44
C ALA A 72 6.27 6.26 1.10
N VAL A 73 7.08 7.08 1.80
CA VAL A 73 7.21 8.52 1.50
C VAL A 73 7.79 8.74 0.10
N ARG A 74 8.87 8.02 -0.28
CA ARG A 74 9.43 8.11 -1.63
C ARG A 74 8.44 7.72 -2.72
N ALA A 75 7.61 6.70 -2.46
CA ALA A 75 6.55 6.33 -3.38
C ALA A 75 5.53 7.48 -3.55
N ALA A 76 5.12 8.12 -2.46
CA ALA A 76 4.22 9.27 -2.51
C ALA A 76 4.84 10.48 -3.24
N GLU A 77 6.12 10.78 -2.99
CA GLU A 77 6.86 11.87 -3.65
C GLU A 77 6.97 11.71 -5.18
N THR A 78 6.92 10.47 -5.66
CA THR A 78 7.02 10.15 -7.10
C THR A 78 5.67 10.14 -7.81
N GLY A 79 4.59 10.57 -7.14
CA GLY A 79 3.27 10.77 -7.75
C GLY A 79 2.26 9.66 -7.49
N HIS A 80 2.60 8.67 -6.66
CA HIS A 80 1.69 7.58 -6.30
C HIS A 80 0.77 7.99 -5.15
N LEU A 81 -0.49 7.56 -5.20
CA LEU A 81 -1.39 7.70 -4.04
C LEU A 81 -1.11 6.58 -3.04
N VAL A 82 -0.51 6.92 -1.89
CA VAL A 82 -0.14 5.96 -0.86
C VAL A 82 -1.10 6.02 0.32
N PHE A 83 -1.65 4.87 0.72
CA PHE A 83 -2.40 4.67 1.95
C PHE A 83 -1.59 3.83 2.92
N SER A 84 -1.64 4.18 4.20
CA SER A 84 -1.05 3.39 5.27
C SER A 84 -1.72 3.70 6.61
N THR A 85 -1.41 2.91 7.64
CA THR A 85 -1.99 3.04 8.98
C THR A 85 -0.90 3.23 10.04
N LEU A 86 -1.29 3.92 11.11
CA LEU A 86 -0.47 4.18 12.30
C LEU A 86 -1.38 4.00 13.53
N HIS A 87 -0.79 3.65 14.68
CA HIS A 87 -1.51 3.53 15.96
C HIS A 87 -1.65 4.87 16.70
N THR A 88 -1.51 5.99 16.00
CA THR A 88 -1.65 7.34 16.58
C THR A 88 -3.11 7.74 16.69
N THR A 89 -3.52 8.28 17.84
CA THR A 89 -4.91 8.69 18.10
C THR A 89 -5.22 10.12 17.67
N SER A 90 -4.21 10.89 17.24
CA SER A 90 -4.38 12.26 16.76
C SER A 90 -3.39 12.58 15.64
N ALA A 91 -3.72 13.56 14.81
CA ALA A 91 -2.87 13.98 13.70
C ALA A 91 -1.51 14.54 14.14
N ALA A 92 -1.46 15.21 15.29
CA ALA A 92 -0.21 15.71 15.89
C ALA A 92 0.50 14.68 16.78
N GLY A 93 -0.08 13.49 16.95
CA GLY A 93 0.39 12.48 17.89
C GLY A 93 1.78 11.97 17.53
N THR A 94 2.80 12.52 18.18
CA THR A 94 4.13 11.95 18.31
C THR A 94 4.14 11.10 19.58
N ASN A 95 4.16 9.77 19.44
CA ASN A 95 4.46 8.88 20.56
C ASN A 95 5.93 8.96 20.96
#